data_AF-A0A833HQN5-F1
#
_entry.id   AF-A0A833HQN5-F1
#
_cell.length_a   1.000
_cell.length_b   1.000
_cell.length_c   1.000
_cell.angle_alpha   90.00
_cell.angle_beta   90.00
_cell.angle_gamma   90.00
#
_symmetry.space_group_name_H-M   'P 1'
#
loop_
_entity.id
_entity.type
_entity.pdbx_description
1 polymer ?
#
loop_
_entity_poly.entity_id
_entity_poly.type
_entity_poly.pdbx_seq_one_letter_code
_entity_poly.pdbx_strand_id
1 'polypeptide(L)' 'MGKEAKSIEVLGNLLKCQVCGHDQFWHRETLMNTAGASFLGFDWANKAADNYVCDQCGYVHWFLSK' A
#
# COMPACT_ATOMS: atom_id res chain seq x y z
N MET A 1 7.95 3.35 16.44
CA MET A 1 9.06 3.93 15.63
C MET A 1 8.84 3.54 14.19
N GLY A 2 8.50 4.40 13.24
CA GLY A 2 8.60 5.85 13.20
C GLY A 2 8.81 6.24 11.75
N LYS A 3 7.89 5.84 10.87
CA LYS A 3 7.76 6.60 9.63
C LYS A 3 6.97 7.86 10.02
N GLU A 4 7.12 8.95 9.29
CA GLU A 4 6.19 10.09 9.31
C GLU A 4 5.29 10.02 8.07
N ALA A 5 4.04 10.46 8.23
CA ALA A 5 3.11 10.50 7.12
C ALA A 5 3.60 11.57 6.14
N LYS A 6 3.60 11.24 4.85
CA LYS A 6 4.17 12.12 3.83
C LYS A 6 3.31 12.13 2.58
N SER A 7 3.47 13.18 1.78
CA SER A 7 2.87 13.26 0.45
C SER A 7 3.51 12.26 -0.47
N ILE A 8 2.67 11.61 -1.27
CA ILE A 8 3.05 10.54 -2.18
C ILE A 8 2.70 10.98 -3.58
N GLU A 9 3.63 10.74 -4.51
CA GLU A 9 3.40 10.91 -5.94
C GLU A 9 3.25 9.54 -6.60
N VAL A 10 2.23 9.38 -7.43
CA VAL A 10 1.99 8.19 -8.24
C VAL A 10 1.84 8.62 -9.69
N LEU A 11 2.73 8.13 -10.55
CA LEU A 11 2.75 8.46 -11.98
C LEU A 11 2.76 9.98 -12.25
N GLY A 12 3.54 10.78 -11.51
CA GLY A 12 3.56 12.24 -11.69
C GLY A 12 2.48 13.02 -10.94
N ASN A 13 1.56 12.34 -10.25
CA ASN A 13 0.40 12.97 -9.61
C ASN A 13 0.43 12.82 -8.09
N LEU A 14 0.19 13.92 -7.36
CA LEU A 14 0.03 13.86 -5.91
C LEU A 14 -1.21 13.04 -5.55
N LEU A 15 -1.01 12.02 -4.72
CA LEU A 15 -2.08 11.20 -4.20
C LEU A 15 -2.94 12.03 -3.23
N LYS A 16 -4.25 11.98 -3.42
CA LYS A 16 -5.25 12.51 -2.48
C LYS A 16 -6.14 11.37 -2.03
N CYS A 17 -6.50 11.38 -0.74
CA CYS A 17 -7.38 10.37 -0.20
C CYS A 17 -8.76 10.50 -0.85
N GLN A 18 -9.22 9.43 -1.50
CA GLN A 18 -10.52 9.44 -2.20
C GLN A 18 -11.73 9.53 -1.25
N VAL A 19 -11.50 9.32 0.05
CA VAL A 19 -12.55 9.37 1.08
C VAL A 19 -12.63 10.75 1.74
N CYS A 20 -11.49 11.37 2.08
CA CYS A 20 -11.48 12.61 2.88
C CYS A 20 -10.66 13.76 2.27
N GLY A 21 -10.02 13.57 1.12
CA GLY A 21 -9.21 14.60 0.44
C GLY A 21 -7.82 14.87 1.04
N HIS A 22 -7.49 14.27 2.18
CA HIS A 22 -6.18 14.41 2.84
C HIS A 22 -5.02 13.86 1.98
N ASP A 23 -3.78 14.33 2.22
CA ASP A 23 -2.64 14.09 1.34
C ASP A 23 -1.35 13.59 2.01
N GLN A 24 -1.40 13.25 3.29
CA GLN A 24 -0.32 12.56 3.99
C GLN A 24 -0.67 11.09 4.20
N PHE A 25 0.30 10.21 3.92
CA PHE A 25 0.10 8.77 3.97
C PHE A 25 1.24 8.02 4.65
N TRP A 26 0.86 6.93 5.31
CA TRP A 26 1.74 5.87 5.78
C TRP A 26 1.98 4.86 4.66
N HIS A 27 3.24 4.58 4.34
CA HIS A 27 3.58 3.52 3.37
C HIS A 27 3.85 2.19 4.07
N ARG A 28 3.23 1.14 3.55
CA ARG A 28 3.51 -0.26 3.89
C ARG A 28 3.46 -1.12 2.63
N GLU A 29 4.09 -2.28 2.68
CA GLU A 29 3.95 -3.32 1.65
C GLU A 29 3.09 -4.45 2.22
N THR A 30 2.33 -5.14 1.36
CA THR A 30 1.55 -6.31 1.77
C THR A 30 1.69 -7.42 0.75
N LEU A 31 2.05 -8.61 1.24
CA LEU A 31 2.12 -9.82 0.43
C LEU A 31 0.70 -10.24 0.05
N MET A 32 0.44 -10.44 -1.24
CA MET A 32 -0.82 -10.98 -1.72
C MET A 32 -0.68 -12.50 -1.87
N ASN A 33 -0.64 -13.20 -0.75
CA ASN A 33 -0.65 -14.66 -0.74
C ASN A 33 -2.06 -15.19 -1.04
N THR A 34 -2.18 -16.14 -1.96
CA THR A 34 -3.32 -17.07 -1.93
C THR A 34 -3.08 -18.07 -0.80
N ALA A 35 -4.07 -18.32 0.06
CA ALA A 35 -3.92 -19.18 1.25
C ALA A 35 -3.29 -20.57 0.98
N GLY A 36 -3.38 -21.10 -0.25
CA GLY A 36 -2.75 -22.37 -0.64
C GLY A 36 -1.27 -22.30 -1.06
N ALA A 37 -0.72 -21.13 -1.40
CA ALA A 37 0.65 -20.98 -1.87
C ALA A 37 1.70 -21.01 -0.73
N SER A 38 1.32 -20.53 0.46
CA SER A 38 2.18 -20.61 1.66
C SER A 38 2.38 -22.05 2.16
N PHE A 39 1.51 -22.99 1.80
CA PHE A 39 1.66 -24.42 2.15
C PHE A 39 2.62 -25.19 1.22
N LEU A 40 2.98 -24.64 0.06
CA LEU A 40 3.81 -25.32 -0.95
C LEU A 40 5.21 -24.70 -1.13
N GLY A 41 5.61 -23.76 -0.25
CA GLY A 41 6.98 -23.19 -0.27
C GLY A 41 7.28 -22.28 -1.47
N PHE A 42 6.26 -21.80 -2.18
CA PHE A 42 6.39 -20.89 -3.33
C PHE A 42 6.32 -19.42 -2.92
N ASP A 43 7.09 -19.02 -1.89
CA ASP A 43 7.10 -17.63 -1.42
C ASP A 43 7.70 -16.65 -2.44
N TRP A 44 8.49 -17.16 -3.41
CA TRP A 44 9.13 -16.38 -4.46
C TRP A 44 8.21 -15.96 -5.60
N ALA A 45 7.00 -16.52 -5.69
CA ALA A 45 6.01 -16.18 -6.72
C ALA A 45 4.98 -15.14 -6.24
N ASN A 46 5.10 -14.67 -4.99
CA ASN A 46 4.12 -13.78 -4.39
C ASN A 46 4.28 -12.34 -4.89
N LYS A 47 3.22 -11.81 -5.50
CA LYS A 47 3.13 -10.38 -5.82
C LYS A 47 2.96 -9.59 -4.52
N ALA A 48 3.85 -8.64 -4.26
CA ALA A 48 3.65 -7.64 -3.22
C ALA A 48 2.83 -6.47 -3.78
N ALA A 49 1.99 -5.88 -2.94
CA ALA A 49 1.29 -4.63 -3.24
C ALA A 49 1.81 -3.51 -2.33
N ASP A 50 2.04 -2.35 -2.94
CA ASP A 50 2.29 -1.10 -2.22
C ASP A 50 0.98 -0.55 -1.67
N ASN A 51 1.00 -0.18 -0.39
CA ASN A 51 -0.15 0.33 0.32
C ASN A 51 0.16 1.70 0.93
N TYR A 52 -0.68 2.68 0.62
CA TYR A 52 -0.64 4.01 1.22
C TYR A 52 -1.88 4.22 2.07
N VAL A 53 -1.70 4.24 3.40
CA VAL A 53 -2.78 4.42 4.38
C VAL A 53 -2.89 5.90 4.71
N CYS A 54 -4.07 6.48 4.53
CA CYS A 54 -4.34 7.87 4.88
C CYS A 54 -4.13 8.09 6.38
N ASP A 55 -3.29 9.05 6.76
CA ASP A 55 -3.01 9.37 8.16
C ASP A 55 -4.22 9.96 8.89
N GLN A 56 -5.14 10.62 8.15
CA GLN A 56 -6.32 11.25 8.74
C GLN A 56 -7.49 10.29 8.97
N CYS A 57 -7.82 9.42 8.00
CA CYS A 57 -9.03 8.57 8.07
C CYS A 57 -8.76 7.06 8.03
N GLY A 58 -7.51 6.63 7.85
CA GLY A 58 -7.14 5.22 7.80
C GLY A 58 -7.50 4.49 6.51
N TYR A 59 -8.07 5.15 5.50
CA TYR A 59 -8.36 4.53 4.21
C TYR A 59 -7.07 4.04 3.53
N VAL A 60 -7.09 2.81 3.00
CA VAL A 60 -5.92 2.16 2.39
C VAL A 60 -6.03 2.20 0.87
N HIS A 61 -5.10 2.90 0.22
CA HIS A 61 -4.93 2.83 -1.22
C HIS A 61 -3.98 1.69 -1.59
N TRP A 62 -4.42 0.78 -2.46
CA TRP A 62 -3.67 -0.40 -2.90
C TRP A 62 -3.13 -0.20 -4.31
N PHE A 63 -1.84 -0.45 -4.50
CA PHE A 63 -1.15 -0.38 -5.78
C PHE A 63 -0.44 -1.69 -6.06
N LEU A 64 -0.93 -2.41 -7.05
CA LEU A 64 -0.28 -3.63 -7.53
C LEU A 64 0.74 -3.29 -8.61
N SER A 65 1.96 -3.84 -8.50
CA SER A 65 2.95 -3.78 -9.57
C SER A 65 2.38 -4.44 -10.84
N LYS A 66 2.41 -3.70 -11.95
CA LYS A 66 1.94 -4.16 -13.27
C LYS A 66 3.02 -4.92 -14.01
#